data_AF-A0A7S1N228-F1
#
_entry.id   AF-A0A7S1N228-F1
#
_cell.length_a   1.000
_cell.length_b   1.000
_cell.length_c   1.000
_cell.angle_alpha   90.00
_cell.angle_beta   90.00
_cell.angle_gamma   90.00
#
_symmetry.space_group_name_H-M   'P 1'
#
loop_
_entity.id
_entity.type
_entity.pdbx_description
1 polymer ?
#
loop_
_entity_poly.entity_id
_entity_poly.type
_entity_poly.pdbx_seq_one_letter_code
_entity_poly.pdbx_strand_id
1 'polypeptide(L)'
;SLVRELLEQKELSNANTLMKDLKVDSCEQRTMAECFKLFDVIHQITDSIPVIRRATCEVIKSYAQDNALYLELRSTPRQLKNSTSGDYVEALLAGIADARQGGCDLQTNLLLSINRTKPLHEAQEAVRLAKQYKDRGVVGVELS
;
A
#
# COMPACT_ATOMS: atom_id res chain seq x y z
N SER A 1 -8.79 8.74 -10.18
CA SER A 1 -8.25 7.74 -9.24
C SER A 1 -7.08 8.37 -8.49
N LEU A 2 -6.86 7.98 -7.23
CA LEU A 2 -5.78 8.51 -6.35
C LEU A 2 -4.42 8.64 -7.04
N VAL A 3 -4.07 7.61 -7.82
CA VAL A 3 -2.80 7.53 -8.54
C VAL A 3 -2.61 8.73 -9.48
N ARG A 4 -3.66 9.16 -10.19
CA ARG A 4 -3.58 10.32 -11.09
C ARG A 4 -3.33 11.62 -10.31
N GLU A 5 -4.04 11.80 -9.20
CA GLU A 5 -3.88 12.98 -8.35
C GLU A 5 -2.48 13.06 -7.73
N LEU A 6 -1.94 11.94 -7.23
CA LEU A 6 -0.58 11.89 -6.68
C LEU A 6 0.50 12.10 -7.75
N LEU A 7 0.25 11.68 -9.00
CA LEU A 7 1.17 11.94 -10.12
C LEU A 7 1.20 13.42 -10.49
N GLU A 8 0.04 14.08 -10.51
CA GLU A 8 -0.07 15.52 -10.80
C GLU A 8 0.61 16.36 -9.71
N GLN A 9 0.41 16.02 -8.43
CA GLN A 9 1.01 16.74 -7.29
C GLN A 9 2.54 16.69 -7.25
N LYS A 10 3.16 15.69 -7.87
CA LYS A 10 4.61 15.48 -7.80
C LYS A 10 5.38 16.04 -8.99
N GLU A 11 4.71 16.66 -9.95
CA GLU A 11 5.33 17.22 -11.17
C GLU A 11 6.37 16.27 -11.79
N LEU A 12 6.11 14.96 -11.75
CA LEU A 12 7.00 13.98 -12.34
C LEU A 12 7.07 14.28 -13.83
N SER A 13 8.25 14.64 -14.34
CA SER A 13 8.48 15.08 -15.73
C SER A 13 8.04 14.04 -16.77
N ASN A 14 7.84 12.79 -16.34
CA ASN A 14 7.36 11.69 -17.16
C ASN A 14 5.89 11.30 -16.86
N ALA A 15 5.13 12.11 -16.11
CA ALA A 15 3.77 11.78 -15.64
C ALA A 15 2.83 11.36 -16.78
N ASN A 16 2.91 12.01 -17.95
CA ASN A 16 2.11 11.64 -19.12
C ASN A 16 2.49 10.27 -19.70
N THR A 17 3.77 9.90 -19.69
CA THR A 17 4.26 8.57 -20.07
C THR A 17 3.84 7.53 -19.04
N LEU A 18 4.00 7.84 -17.75
CA LEU A 18 3.56 6.99 -16.64
C LEU A 18 2.05 6.75 -16.66
N MET A 19 1.25 7.78 -16.92
CA MET A 19 -0.21 7.66 -17.05
C MET A 19 -0.61 6.82 -18.27
N LYS A 20 0.20 6.83 -19.34
CA LYS A 20 0.03 5.98 -20.51
C LYS A 20 0.35 4.51 -20.20
N ASP A 21 1.41 4.24 -19.45
CA ASP A 21 1.77 2.91 -18.93
C ASP A 21 0.76 2.40 -17.88
N LEU A 22 0.14 3.34 -17.16
CA LEU A 22 -0.94 3.09 -16.21
C LEU A 22 -2.31 2.89 -16.87
N LYS A 23 -2.50 3.06 -18.19
CA LYS A 23 -3.82 2.89 -18.83
C LYS A 23 -4.53 1.64 -18.30
N VAL A 24 -5.58 1.89 -17.52
CA VAL A 24 -6.43 0.91 -16.83
C VAL A 24 -7.67 0.62 -17.71
N ASP A 25 -7.53 0.71 -19.04
CA ASP A 25 -8.69 0.77 -19.95
C ASP A 25 -8.76 -0.36 -20.99
N SER A 26 -7.93 -1.39 -20.91
CA SER A 26 -8.16 -2.56 -21.75
C SER A 26 -7.70 -3.86 -21.09
N CYS A 27 -8.51 -4.88 -21.32
CA CYS A 27 -8.31 -6.30 -21.05
C CYS A 27 -7.09 -6.85 -21.82
N GLU A 28 -5.93 -6.21 -21.70
CA GLU A 28 -4.68 -6.67 -22.27
C GLU A 28 -3.84 -7.30 -21.15
N GLN A 29 -3.45 -8.55 -21.37
CA GLN A 29 -2.58 -9.29 -20.45
C GLN A 29 -1.22 -8.60 -20.39
N ARG A 30 -0.99 -7.80 -19.34
CA ARG A 30 0.33 -7.24 -19.05
C ARG A 30 1.31 -8.39 -18.82
N THR A 31 2.49 -8.27 -19.41
CA THR A 31 3.59 -9.17 -19.09
C THR A 31 4.05 -8.93 -17.65
N MET A 32 4.61 -9.95 -17.02
CA MET A 32 5.15 -9.82 -15.66
C MET A 32 6.21 -8.70 -15.56
N ALA A 33 7.00 -8.49 -16.62
CA ALA A 33 8.00 -7.43 -16.68
C ALA A 33 7.39 -6.01 -16.68
N GLU A 34 6.25 -5.82 -17.34
CA GLU A 34 5.52 -4.54 -17.34
C GLU A 34 4.88 -4.25 -15.98
N CYS A 35 4.40 -5.27 -15.29
CA CYS A 35 3.92 -5.14 -13.91
C CYS A 35 5.02 -4.65 -12.96
N PHE A 36 6.27 -5.12 -13.12
CA PHE A 36 7.39 -4.64 -12.30
C PHE A 36 7.71 -3.16 -12.51
N LYS A 37 7.71 -2.67 -13.75
CA LYS A 37 7.88 -1.24 -14.03
C LYS A 37 6.79 -0.38 -13.39
N LEU A 38 5.57 -0.91 -13.30
CA LEU A 38 4.47 -0.23 -12.63
C LEU A 38 4.70 -0.09 -11.13
N PHE A 39 5.28 -1.09 -10.48
CA PHE A 39 5.59 -1.00 -9.05
C PHE A 39 6.61 0.09 -8.76
N ASP A 40 7.61 0.31 -9.63
CA ASP A 40 8.57 1.40 -9.46
C ASP A 40 7.88 2.77 -9.48
N VAL A 41 6.90 2.94 -10.35
CA VAL A 41 6.08 4.15 -10.43
C VAL A 41 5.24 4.33 -9.16
N ILE A 42 4.59 3.26 -8.70
CA ILE A 42 3.76 3.29 -7.48
C ILE A 42 4.62 3.64 -6.27
N HIS A 43 5.83 3.11 -6.17
CA HIS A 43 6.76 3.44 -5.08
C HIS A 43 7.19 4.92 -5.11
N GLN A 44 7.35 5.53 -6.28
CA GLN A 44 7.68 6.94 -6.40
C GLN A 44 6.55 7.85 -5.91
N ILE A 45 5.29 7.47 -6.13
CA ILE A 45 4.15 8.28 -5.65
C ILE A 45 3.78 7.98 -4.19
N THR A 46 4.06 6.78 -3.68
CA THR A 46 3.80 6.35 -2.29
C THR A 46 5.04 6.46 -1.39
N ASP A 47 5.66 7.64 -1.39
CA ASP A 47 6.96 7.89 -0.73
C ASP A 47 6.87 8.61 0.64
N SER A 48 5.66 8.88 1.15
CA SER A 48 5.47 9.60 2.41
C SER A 48 4.35 9.02 3.26
N ILE A 49 4.48 9.17 4.57
CA ILE A 49 3.52 8.68 5.57
C ILE A 49 2.08 9.19 5.33
N PRO A 50 1.84 10.49 5.04
CA PRO A 50 0.48 10.96 4.75
C PRO A 50 -0.13 10.29 3.51
N VAL A 51 0.67 10.04 2.49
CA VAL A 51 0.21 9.37 1.26
C VAL A 51 -0.14 7.91 1.54
N ILE A 52 0.65 7.19 2.34
CA ILE A 52 0.34 5.80 2.73
C ILE A 52 -0.98 5.71 3.50
N ARG A 53 -1.19 6.59 4.48
CA ARG A 53 -2.44 6.68 5.26
C ARG A 53 -3.64 6.91 4.35
N ARG A 54 -3.53 7.91 3.45
CA ARG A 54 -4.58 8.26 2.50
C ARG A 54 -4.88 7.11 1.53
N ALA A 55 -3.85 6.52 0.93
CA ALA A 55 -4.00 5.41 -0.01
C ALA A 55 -4.70 4.21 0.64
N THR A 56 -4.34 3.89 1.88
CA THR A 56 -4.98 2.81 2.64
C THR A 56 -6.47 3.07 2.84
N CYS A 57 -6.83 4.28 3.28
CA CYS A 57 -8.24 4.67 3.49
C CYS A 57 -9.05 4.58 2.18
N GLU A 58 -8.50 5.07 1.07
CA GLU A 58 -9.20 5.05 -0.23
C GLU A 58 -9.36 3.64 -0.80
N VAL A 59 -8.34 2.77 -0.67
CA VAL A 59 -8.44 1.35 -1.08
C VAL A 59 -9.56 0.64 -0.33
N ILE A 60 -9.64 0.82 0.99
CA ILE A 60 -10.70 0.21 1.82
C ILE A 60 -12.08 0.71 1.39
N LYS A 61 -12.23 2.02 1.15
CA LYS A 61 -13.50 2.59 0.66
C LYS A 61 -13.90 2.02 -0.70
N SER A 62 -12.94 1.82 -1.61
CA SER A 62 -13.19 1.21 -2.92
C SER A 62 -13.69 -0.23 -2.78
N TYR A 63 -13.02 -1.06 -1.96
CA TYR A 63 -13.46 -2.44 -1.73
C TYR A 63 -14.83 -2.51 -1.05
N ALA A 64 -15.13 -1.58 -0.16
CA ALA A 64 -16.45 -1.51 0.46
C ALA A 64 -17.55 -1.15 -0.55
N GLN A 65 -17.27 -0.28 -1.52
CA GLN A 65 -18.19 0.02 -2.63
C GLN A 65 -18.44 -1.21 -3.52
N ASP A 66 -17.44 -2.08 -3.64
CA ASP A 66 -17.57 -3.37 -4.32
C ASP A 66 -18.24 -4.45 -3.44
N ASN A 67 -18.86 -4.06 -2.31
CA ASN A 67 -19.55 -4.93 -1.35
C ASN A 67 -18.65 -6.02 -0.73
N ALA A 68 -17.34 -5.77 -0.61
CA ALA A 68 -16.50 -6.62 0.21
C ALA A 68 -16.95 -6.53 1.68
N LEU A 69 -16.99 -7.69 2.36
CA LEU A 69 -17.31 -7.78 3.79
C LEU A 69 -16.06 -7.92 4.67
N TYR A 70 -14.99 -8.46 4.10
CA TYR A 70 -13.71 -8.70 4.77
C TYR A 70 -12.55 -8.45 3.84
N LEU A 71 -11.50 -7.77 4.33
CA LEU A 71 -10.30 -7.46 3.58
C LEU A 71 -9.04 -7.73 4.41
N GLU A 72 -8.13 -8.54 3.86
CA GLU A 72 -6.75 -8.62 4.33
C GLU A 72 -5.85 -7.80 3.42
N LEU A 73 -5.45 -6.63 3.90
CA LEU A 73 -4.53 -5.77 3.18
C LEU A 73 -3.09 -6.22 3.42
N ARG A 74 -2.36 -6.46 2.32
CA ARG A 74 -0.95 -6.86 2.34
C ARG A 74 -0.06 -5.66 2.03
N SER A 75 1.02 -5.49 2.78
CA SER A 75 2.00 -4.44 2.48
C SER A 75 3.38 -4.78 3.03
N THR A 76 4.42 -4.50 2.24
CA THR A 76 5.82 -4.55 2.71
C THR A 76 6.13 -3.29 3.51
N PRO A 77 6.46 -3.38 4.82
CA PRO A 77 6.87 -2.23 5.60
C PRO A 77 8.16 -1.63 5.02
N ARG A 78 8.08 -0.40 4.50
CA ARG A 78 9.23 0.30 3.92
C ARG A 78 9.69 1.42 4.82
N GLN A 79 11.00 1.62 4.89
CA GLN A 79 11.54 2.88 5.41
C GLN A 79 11.36 3.97 4.33
N LEU A 80 10.59 5.01 4.64
CA LEU A 80 10.40 6.16 3.76
C LEU A 80 11.34 7.31 4.18
N LYS A 81 11.34 8.40 3.41
CA LYS A 81 12.14 9.58 3.76
C LYS A 81 11.73 10.10 5.14
N ASN A 82 12.69 10.18 6.05
CA ASN A 82 12.51 10.66 7.42
C ASN A 82 11.49 9.85 8.24
N SER A 83 11.30 8.57 7.93
CA SER A 83 10.42 7.67 8.70
C SER A 83 11.11 6.35 9.00
N THR A 84 10.49 5.56 9.87
CA THR A 84 10.82 4.16 10.11
C THR A 84 9.82 3.24 9.39
N SER A 85 10.14 1.95 9.32
CA SER A 85 9.20 0.87 8.95
C SER A 85 8.01 0.79 9.92
N GLY A 86 8.22 1.13 11.20
CA GLY A 86 7.16 1.21 12.21
C GLY A 86 6.16 2.32 11.91
N ASP A 87 6.65 3.52 11.54
CA ASP A 87 5.80 4.65 11.15
C ASP A 87 4.95 4.31 9.92
N TYR A 88 5.49 3.52 8.99
CA TYR A 88 4.75 3.02 7.83
C TYR A 88 3.57 2.15 8.27
N VAL A 89 3.77 1.22 9.21
CA VAL A 89 2.69 0.38 9.74
C VAL A 89 1.66 1.20 10.51
N GLU A 90 2.10 2.18 11.31
CA GLU A 90 1.20 3.13 11.98
C GLU A 90 0.35 3.91 10.96
N ALA A 91 0.93 4.31 9.83
CA ALA A 91 0.21 4.99 8.75
C ALA A 91 -0.89 4.11 8.15
N LEU A 92 -0.61 2.81 7.92
CA LEU A 92 -1.61 1.86 7.45
C LEU A 92 -2.75 1.70 8.46
N LEU A 93 -2.42 1.50 9.74
CA LEU A 93 -3.40 1.38 10.81
C LEU A 93 -4.26 2.63 10.97
N ALA A 94 -3.64 3.81 10.86
CA ALA A 94 -4.35 5.08 10.85
C ALA A 94 -5.28 5.20 9.64
N GLY A 95 -4.87 4.74 8.45
CA GLY A 95 -5.72 4.74 7.26
C GLY A 95 -6.94 3.81 7.39
N ILE A 96 -6.77 2.65 8.05
CA ILE A 96 -7.88 1.75 8.41
C ILE A 96 -8.83 2.44 9.39
N ALA A 97 -8.29 3.11 10.41
CA ALA A 97 -9.09 3.85 11.38
C ALA A 97 -9.87 5.01 10.71
N ASP A 98 -9.25 5.74 9.79
CA ASP A 98 -9.89 6.82 9.03
C ASP A 98 -11.07 6.30 8.18
N ALA A 99 -10.89 5.15 7.52
CA ALA A 99 -11.97 4.54 6.75
C ALA A 99 -13.16 4.20 7.65
N ARG A 100 -12.89 3.60 8.82
CA ARG A 100 -13.92 3.28 9.83
C ARG A 100 -14.61 4.53 10.36
N GLN A 101 -13.85 5.57 10.71
CA GLN A 101 -14.41 6.86 11.18
C GLN A 101 -15.25 7.55 10.10
N GLY A 102 -14.92 7.33 8.82
CA GLY A 102 -15.69 7.78 7.67
C GLY A 102 -16.95 6.96 7.38
N GLY A 103 -17.35 6.03 8.26
CA GLY A 103 -18.57 5.23 8.13
C GLY A 103 -18.41 3.96 7.29
N CYS A 104 -17.18 3.55 6.97
CA CYS A 104 -16.93 2.29 6.27
C CYS A 104 -16.93 1.12 7.27
N ASP A 105 -17.85 0.17 7.12
CA ASP A 105 -17.98 -1.01 7.99
C ASP A 105 -17.20 -2.25 7.49
N LEU A 106 -16.33 -2.06 6.49
CA LEU A 106 -15.49 -3.15 5.98
C LEU A 106 -14.46 -3.58 7.04
N GLN A 107 -14.60 -4.82 7.53
CA GLN A 107 -13.61 -5.41 8.43
C GLN A 107 -12.27 -5.59 7.70
N THR A 108 -11.27 -4.82 8.13
CA THR A 108 -9.94 -4.80 7.49
C THR A 108 -8.86 -5.21 8.48
N ASN A 109 -8.03 -6.17 8.07
CA ASN A 109 -6.85 -6.65 8.80
C ASN A 109 -5.58 -6.49 7.95
N LEU A 110 -4.41 -6.45 8.59
CA LEU A 110 -3.11 -6.30 7.93
C LEU A 110 -2.28 -7.58 7.96
N LEU A 111 -1.70 -7.90 6.81
CA LEU A 111 -0.61 -8.87 6.68
C LEU A 111 0.67 -8.13 6.27
N LEU A 112 1.76 -8.30 7.03
CA LEU A 112 3.03 -7.70 6.67
C LEU A 112 3.79 -8.59 5.69
N SER A 113 4.10 -8.06 4.52
CA SER A 113 4.77 -8.78 3.44
C SER A 113 6.28 -8.79 3.63
N ILE A 114 6.89 -9.97 3.58
CA ILE A 114 8.34 -10.16 3.53
C ILE A 114 8.73 -10.30 2.06
N ASN A 115 9.58 -9.39 1.58
CA ASN A 115 10.11 -9.47 0.23
C ASN A 115 11.34 -10.40 0.21
N ARG A 116 11.26 -11.54 -0.49
CA ARG A 116 12.33 -12.54 -0.54
C ARG A 116 13.62 -12.06 -1.22
N THR A 117 13.55 -10.96 -1.99
CA THR A 117 14.72 -10.36 -2.64
C THR A 117 15.53 -9.46 -1.70
N LYS A 118 14.99 -9.17 -0.50
CA LYS A 118 15.61 -8.30 0.49
C LYS A 118 16.46 -9.08 1.51
N PRO A 119 17.42 -8.41 2.17
CA PRO A 119 18.25 -9.05 3.18
C PRO A 119 17.43 -9.56 4.38
N LEU A 120 17.97 -10.56 5.06
CA LEU A 120 17.33 -11.22 6.22
C LEU A 120 16.89 -10.24 7.33
N HIS A 121 17.63 -9.16 7.56
CA HIS A 121 17.28 -8.20 8.61
C HIS A 121 15.95 -7.47 8.34
N GLU A 122 15.58 -7.23 7.07
CA GLU A 122 14.27 -6.66 6.72
C GLU A 122 13.14 -7.66 7.01
N ALA A 123 13.37 -8.95 6.73
CA ALA A 123 12.42 -10.01 7.07
C ALA A 123 12.23 -10.14 8.60
N GLN A 124 13.32 -10.08 9.36
CA GLN A 124 13.27 -10.09 10.83
C GLN A 124 12.52 -8.87 11.37
N GLU A 125 12.72 -7.70 10.77
CA GLU A 125 12.01 -6.48 11.13
C GLU A 125 10.51 -6.60 10.86
N ALA A 126 10.09 -7.12 9.70
CA ALA A 126 8.68 -7.37 9.41
C ALA A 126 8.02 -8.30 10.45
N VAL A 127 8.70 -9.37 10.87
CA VAL A 127 8.22 -10.27 11.93
C VAL A 127 8.16 -9.56 13.29
N ARG A 128 9.15 -8.72 13.62
CA ARG A 128 9.16 -7.92 14.85
C ARG A 128 7.98 -6.97 14.90
N LEU A 129 7.73 -6.25 13.80
CA LEU A 129 6.58 -5.34 13.64
C LEU A 129 5.25 -6.10 13.72
N ALA A 130 5.14 -7.27 13.10
CA ALA A 130 3.93 -8.07 13.18
C ALA A 130 3.61 -8.48 14.62
N LYS A 131 4.61 -8.87 15.40
CA LYS A 131 4.45 -9.15 16.84
C LYS A 131 4.07 -7.91 17.64
N GLN A 132 4.68 -6.77 17.34
CA GLN A 132 4.43 -5.50 18.02
C GLN A 132 2.99 -4.99 17.79
N TYR A 133 2.45 -5.18 16.59
CA TYR A 133 1.13 -4.67 16.19
C TYR A 133 0.02 -5.72 16.16
N LYS A 134 0.28 -6.93 16.69
CA LYS A 134 -0.67 -8.05 16.64
C LYS A 134 -2.05 -7.72 17.21
N ASP A 135 -2.08 -6.96 18.31
CA ASP A 135 -3.32 -6.60 19.03
C ASP A 135 -3.96 -5.32 18.48
N ARG A 136 -3.39 -4.76 17.39
CA ARG A 136 -3.82 -3.49 16.78
C ARG A 136 -4.34 -3.64 15.35
N GLY A 137 -4.42 -4.87 14.84
CA GLY A 137 -4.97 -5.16 13.50
C GLY A 137 -4.00 -5.84 12.54
N VAL A 138 -2.75 -6.11 12.95
CA VAL A 138 -1.84 -6.97 12.18
C VAL A 138 -2.11 -8.43 12.56
N VAL A 139 -2.53 -9.25 11.59
CA VAL A 139 -2.96 -10.63 11.85
C VAL A 139 -1.97 -11.68 11.36
N GLY A 140 -0.91 -11.29 10.66
CA GLY A 140 0.08 -12.23 10.18
C GLY A 140 1.17 -11.63 9.29
N VAL A 141 1.95 -12.52 8.71
CA VAL A 141 2.99 -12.22 7.73
C VAL A 141 2.79 -13.10 6.50
N GLU A 142 3.22 -12.62 5.35
CA GLU A 142 3.23 -13.36 4.09
C GLU A 142 4.58 -13.20 3.39
N LEU A 143 4.92 -14.11 2.48
CA LEU A 143 6.17 -14.09 1.72
C LEU A 143 5.87 -13.91 0.22
N SER A 144 6.41 -12.83 -0.35
CA SER A 144 6.25 -12.44 -1.76
C SER A 144 7.57 -12.49 -2.52
#